data_AF-A0A955P6S8-F1
#
_entry.id   AF-A0A955P6S8-F1
#
_cell.length_a   1.000
_cell.length_b   1.000
_cell.length_c   1.000
_cell.angle_alpha   90.00
_cell.angle_beta   90.00
_cell.angle_gamma   90.00
#
_symmetry.space_group_name_H-M   'P 1'
#
loop_
_entity.id
_entity.type
_entity.pdbx_description
1 polymer ?
#
loop_
_entity_poly.entity_id
_entity_poly.type
_entity_poly.pdbx_seq_one_letter_code
_entity_poly.pdbx_strand_id
1 'polypeptide(L)'
;DGVLAPGTGYGPIGTESAPIIQFLDSMGAHGLAEQAIDYFFAKQHDDGFMQNYGSYQAETGPVLWTIGEHFRYTRDNEWANRIAKRALLSCEYIINRRRESSGKPMGEGKGMLSGNVGDPEDPFPSFTLNGYAYLGLARIGEMFEAIGHPEADRIESEARAFREDIRKNFRKTLAVSPVIPLGDGRWIPSAAPWAAGHGPVILYADQGQAHWYTHGSLVTRDALVGPLYLAFTEVFSPDEIEAKWLNEMQTELFTVENVVPTQPYYSRHPWLQLQQGYVGAFLQAYYHTVTSTIDREVYSFKEHPYGGTVYKTHEEAWFLMQSRWMLYQEEGDTLSLLSGIPRAWMEDGKEIRLKDAASYFGPVNLEVKSNLEEGEILADIQCDTDRKPSRVVLRIPHPKGAPASSVEGGVYDPMRETVTVEPFQGKAKVRVRFE
;
A
#
# COMPACT_ATOMS: atom_id res chain seq x y z
N ASP A 1 -10.51 28.89 1.58
CA ASP A 1 -11.45 27.91 2.15
C ASP A 1 -12.29 27.29 1.05
N GLY A 2 -11.88 26.11 0.61
CA GLY A 2 -12.53 25.37 -0.46
C GLY A 2 -12.01 23.93 -0.49
N VAL A 3 -12.83 23.01 -0.99
CA VAL A 3 -12.42 21.61 -1.19
C VAL A 3 -11.59 21.51 -2.48
N LEU A 4 -10.63 20.60 -2.49
CA LEU A 4 -9.85 20.25 -3.69
C LEU A 4 -10.31 18.87 -4.16
N ALA A 5 -10.73 18.73 -5.42
CA ALA A 5 -11.01 17.41 -5.98
C ALA A 5 -9.68 16.71 -6.31
N PRO A 6 -9.33 15.57 -5.66
CA PRO A 6 -8.09 14.85 -5.97
C PRO A 6 -8.26 14.00 -7.23
N GLY A 7 -7.86 14.57 -8.38
CA GLY A 7 -7.85 13.91 -9.68
C GLY A 7 -8.25 14.83 -10.84
N THR A 8 -7.99 14.39 -12.06
CA THR A 8 -8.43 15.10 -13.28
C THR A 8 -9.25 14.16 -14.18
N GLY A 9 -10.21 14.72 -14.94
CA GLY A 9 -10.96 13.99 -15.96
C GLY A 9 -12.18 13.18 -15.50
N TYR A 10 -12.34 12.91 -14.20
CA TYR A 10 -13.50 12.23 -13.62
C TYR A 10 -13.67 12.62 -12.13
N GLY A 11 -14.79 12.22 -11.51
CA GLY A 11 -15.06 12.51 -10.10
C GLY A 11 -14.08 11.75 -9.19
N PRO A 12 -13.56 12.34 -8.10
CA PRO A 12 -12.73 11.63 -7.14
C PRO A 12 -13.40 10.36 -6.61
N ILE A 13 -12.63 9.28 -6.49
CA ILE A 13 -13.07 7.97 -5.99
C ILE A 13 -12.16 7.63 -4.82
N GLY A 14 -12.71 7.28 -3.66
CA GLY A 14 -11.90 7.06 -2.44
C GLY A 14 -10.69 6.12 -2.63
N THR A 15 -10.87 5.00 -3.33
CA THR A 15 -9.78 4.04 -3.64
C THR A 15 -8.72 4.62 -4.57
N GLU A 16 -9.11 5.48 -5.51
CA GLU A 16 -8.19 6.06 -6.49
C GLU A 16 -7.54 7.36 -6.02
N SER A 17 -8.20 8.09 -5.13
CA SER A 17 -7.74 9.37 -4.60
C SER A 17 -6.80 9.22 -3.41
N ALA A 18 -6.87 8.10 -2.67
CA ALA A 18 -5.96 7.81 -1.57
C ALA A 18 -4.47 7.98 -1.92
N PRO A 19 -3.91 7.37 -2.99
CA PRO A 19 -2.51 7.59 -3.35
C PRO A 19 -2.20 9.03 -3.77
N ILE A 20 -3.16 9.73 -4.39
CA ILE A 20 -2.99 11.13 -4.81
C ILE A 20 -2.77 12.00 -3.57
N ILE A 21 -3.65 11.86 -2.57
CA ILE A 21 -3.60 12.64 -1.33
C ILE A 21 -2.34 12.28 -0.53
N GLN A 22 -2.05 11.00 -0.36
CA GLN A 22 -0.86 10.56 0.38
C GLN A 22 0.43 11.00 -0.28
N PHE A 23 0.48 11.06 -1.63
CA PHE A 23 1.65 11.59 -2.31
C PHE A 23 1.82 13.10 -2.08
N LEU A 24 0.73 13.88 -2.02
CA LEU A 24 0.79 15.30 -1.61
C LEU A 24 1.41 15.45 -0.22
N ASP A 25 1.01 14.62 0.75
CA ASP A 25 1.62 14.61 2.08
C ASP A 25 3.10 14.25 2.04
N SER A 26 3.49 13.26 1.24
CA SER A 26 4.89 12.85 1.07
C SER A 26 5.80 13.94 0.48
N MET A 27 5.19 14.91 -0.21
CA MET A 27 5.85 16.10 -0.77
C MET A 27 5.78 17.32 0.16
N GLY A 28 5.23 17.17 1.37
CA GLY A 28 5.04 18.26 2.33
C GLY A 28 3.87 19.20 1.98
N ALA A 29 3.06 18.87 0.98
CA ALA A 29 1.89 19.66 0.57
C ALA A 29 0.65 19.38 1.44
N HIS A 30 0.85 19.36 2.77
CA HIS A 30 -0.14 18.95 3.76
C HIS A 30 -1.46 19.73 3.67
N GLY A 31 -1.40 21.04 3.38
CA GLY A 31 -2.61 21.86 3.22
C GLY A 31 -3.44 21.46 1.98
N LEU A 32 -2.81 21.01 0.89
CA LEU A 32 -3.53 20.48 -0.28
C LEU A 32 -4.11 19.10 0.01
N ALA A 33 -3.37 18.26 0.74
CA ALA A 33 -3.86 16.96 1.19
C ALA A 33 -5.11 17.11 2.08
N GLU A 34 -5.09 18.05 3.03
CA GLU A 34 -6.23 18.40 3.86
C GLU A 34 -7.45 18.84 3.02
N GLN A 35 -7.25 19.76 2.08
CA GLN A 35 -8.34 20.23 1.19
C GLN A 35 -8.94 19.09 0.37
N ALA A 36 -8.12 18.10 -0.01
CA ALA A 36 -8.55 16.92 -0.74
C ALA A 36 -9.28 15.89 0.15
N ILE A 37 -8.92 15.80 1.43
CA ILE A 37 -9.70 15.04 2.42
C ILE A 37 -11.06 15.71 2.65
N ASP A 38 -11.09 17.03 2.80
CA ASP A 38 -12.33 17.79 3.01
C ASP A 38 -13.33 17.65 1.84
N TYR A 39 -12.86 17.35 0.62
CA TYR A 39 -13.72 16.98 -0.50
C TYR A 39 -14.62 15.77 -0.17
N PHE A 40 -14.07 14.72 0.44
CA PHE A 40 -14.83 13.53 0.80
C PHE A 40 -15.76 13.78 1.98
N PHE A 41 -15.36 14.60 2.96
CA PHE A 41 -16.28 15.02 4.02
C PHE A 41 -17.46 15.83 3.48
N ALA A 42 -17.28 16.64 2.43
CA ALA A 42 -18.38 17.35 1.78
C ALA A 42 -19.36 16.42 1.04
N LYS A 43 -18.98 15.15 0.84
CA LYS A 43 -19.77 14.08 0.22
C LYS A 43 -20.21 13.01 1.23
N GLN A 44 -19.93 13.21 2.51
CA GLN A 44 -20.34 12.30 3.57
C GLN A 44 -21.87 12.38 3.74
N HIS A 45 -22.53 11.23 3.72
CA HIS A 45 -23.95 11.09 3.99
C HIS A 45 -24.24 11.17 5.50
N ASP A 46 -25.51 11.32 5.86
CA ASP A 46 -25.96 11.46 7.26
C ASP A 46 -25.60 10.24 8.15
N ASP A 47 -25.43 9.07 7.54
CA ASP A 47 -25.03 7.84 8.23
C ASP A 47 -23.52 7.64 8.33
N GLY A 48 -22.71 8.52 7.71
CA GLY A 48 -21.26 8.43 7.66
C GLY A 48 -20.68 7.78 6.41
N PHE A 49 -21.51 7.27 5.51
CA PHE A 49 -21.05 6.73 4.23
C PHE A 49 -20.49 7.85 3.34
N MET A 50 -19.31 7.63 2.76
CA MET A 50 -18.74 8.52 1.74
C MET A 50 -18.83 7.84 0.39
N GLN A 51 -19.46 8.50 -0.58
CA GLN A 51 -19.67 7.98 -1.92
C GLN A 51 -19.72 9.11 -2.97
N ASN A 52 -18.99 8.95 -4.07
CA ASN A 52 -19.11 9.79 -5.26
C ASN A 52 -19.80 9.05 -6.41
N TYR A 53 -19.67 7.73 -6.47
CA TYR A 53 -20.26 6.89 -7.52
C TYR A 53 -21.29 5.94 -6.91
N GLY A 54 -22.54 6.03 -7.37
CA GLY A 54 -23.70 5.41 -6.71
C GLY A 54 -23.63 3.88 -6.51
N SER A 55 -22.87 3.16 -7.34
CA SER A 55 -22.70 1.72 -7.23
C SER A 55 -21.49 1.29 -6.38
N TYR A 56 -20.59 2.20 -6.01
CA TYR A 56 -19.32 1.86 -5.36
C TYR A 56 -19.45 1.92 -3.85
N GLN A 57 -19.07 0.85 -3.13
CA GLN A 57 -19.15 0.80 -1.67
C GLN A 57 -17.79 0.81 -0.96
N ALA A 58 -16.68 0.85 -1.69
CA ALA A 58 -15.34 0.79 -1.11
C ALA A 58 -14.79 2.13 -0.62
N GLU A 59 -15.37 3.27 -1.00
CA GLU A 59 -14.72 4.59 -0.86
C GLU A 59 -14.43 5.04 0.58
N THR A 60 -15.27 4.67 1.56
CA THR A 60 -15.12 5.15 2.94
C THR A 60 -13.84 4.65 3.62
N GLY A 61 -13.46 3.38 3.41
CA GLY A 61 -12.27 2.78 4.03
C GLY A 61 -10.95 3.47 3.65
N PRO A 62 -10.62 3.59 2.34
CA PRO A 62 -9.42 4.27 1.86
C PRO A 62 -9.35 5.76 2.25
N VAL A 63 -10.48 6.46 2.37
CA VAL A 63 -10.51 7.85 2.84
C VAL A 63 -10.14 7.92 4.32
N LEU A 64 -10.71 7.05 5.16
CA LEU A 64 -10.34 6.97 6.58
C LEU A 64 -8.88 6.56 6.77
N TRP A 65 -8.37 5.64 5.93
CA TRP A 65 -6.94 5.31 5.90
C TRP A 65 -6.10 6.55 5.62
N THR A 66 -6.45 7.30 4.56
CA THR A 66 -5.75 8.52 4.15
C THR A 66 -5.78 9.61 5.24
N ILE A 67 -6.89 9.75 5.97
CA ILE A 67 -6.99 10.66 7.13
C ILE A 67 -5.95 10.32 8.19
N GLY A 68 -5.80 9.05 8.54
CA GLY A 68 -4.79 8.65 9.53
C GLY A 68 -3.36 8.75 9.00
N GLU A 69 -3.12 8.49 7.72
CA GLU A 69 -1.82 8.73 7.09
C GLU A 69 -1.44 10.22 7.14
N HIS A 70 -2.36 11.11 6.77
CA HIS A 70 -2.18 12.55 6.90
C HIS A 70 -1.81 12.95 8.34
N PHE A 71 -2.54 12.42 9.33
CA PHE A 71 -2.21 12.65 10.74
C PHE A 71 -0.84 12.12 11.14
N ARG A 72 -0.40 10.96 10.63
CA ARG A 72 0.94 10.42 10.90
C ARG A 72 2.05 11.37 10.41
N TYR A 73 1.85 12.01 9.26
CA TYR A 73 2.74 13.04 8.73
C TYR A 73 2.75 14.31 9.58
N THR A 74 1.57 14.90 9.81
CA THR A 74 1.43 16.25 10.38
C THR A 74 1.48 16.27 11.91
N ARG A 75 0.92 15.23 12.55
CA ARG A 75 0.61 15.20 14.00
C ARG A 75 -0.18 16.42 14.44
N ASP A 76 -1.02 16.95 13.55
CA ASP A 76 -1.84 18.11 13.82
C ASP A 76 -3.06 17.72 14.67
N ASN A 77 -2.92 17.91 15.98
CA ASN A 77 -3.99 17.63 16.93
C ASN A 77 -5.19 18.58 16.78
N GLU A 78 -4.99 19.82 16.32
CA GLU A 78 -6.10 20.76 16.12
C GLU A 78 -6.96 20.34 14.94
N TRP A 79 -6.31 19.98 13.82
CA TRP A 79 -6.96 19.40 12.65
C TRP A 79 -7.71 18.12 12.99
N ALA A 80 -7.06 17.18 13.70
CA ALA A 80 -7.65 15.91 14.07
C ALA A 80 -8.89 16.09 14.97
N ASN A 81 -8.83 17.00 15.95
CA ASN A 81 -9.98 17.35 16.79
C ASN A 81 -11.13 17.96 15.97
N ARG A 82 -10.82 18.82 14.98
CA ARG A 82 -11.84 19.44 14.11
C ARG A 82 -12.59 18.41 13.26
N ILE A 83 -11.92 17.37 12.77
CA ILE A 83 -12.53 16.36 11.91
C ILE A 83 -13.07 15.15 12.69
N ALA A 84 -12.73 14.98 13.97
CA ALA A 84 -13.03 13.81 14.80
C ALA A 84 -14.50 13.37 14.74
N LYS A 85 -15.45 14.29 14.88
CA LYS A 85 -16.90 13.95 14.83
C LYS A 85 -17.29 13.32 13.48
N ARG A 86 -16.79 13.86 12.37
CA ARG A 86 -17.08 13.36 11.02
C ARG A 86 -16.38 12.02 10.78
N ALA A 87 -15.12 11.88 11.19
CA ALA A 87 -14.40 10.62 11.11
C ALA A 87 -15.08 9.50 11.92
N LEU A 88 -15.50 9.79 13.16
CA LEU A 88 -16.24 8.85 14.00
C LEU A 88 -17.54 8.39 13.34
N LEU A 89 -18.29 9.30 12.71
CA LEU A 89 -19.53 8.94 12.01
C LEU A 89 -19.27 7.92 10.88
N SER A 90 -18.20 8.09 10.10
CA SER A 90 -17.78 7.09 9.10
C SER A 90 -17.30 5.77 9.71
N CYS A 91 -16.67 5.80 10.88
CA CYS A 91 -16.37 4.58 11.62
C CYS A 91 -17.65 3.84 12.03
N GLU A 92 -18.65 4.58 12.53
CA GLU A 92 -19.96 4.01 12.90
C GLU A 92 -20.68 3.38 11.70
N TYR A 93 -20.63 4.01 10.53
CA TYR A 93 -21.12 3.40 9.29
C TYR A 93 -20.52 2.01 9.07
N ILE A 94 -19.18 1.90 9.08
CA ILE A 94 -18.48 0.62 8.86
C ILE A 94 -18.85 -0.40 9.94
N ILE A 95 -18.86 0.01 11.21
CA ILE A 95 -19.19 -0.88 12.34
C ILE A 95 -20.64 -1.39 12.24
N ASN A 96 -21.59 -0.52 11.90
CA ASN A 96 -22.99 -0.91 11.73
C ASN A 96 -23.17 -1.87 10.55
N ARG A 97 -22.51 -1.61 9.42
CA ARG A 97 -22.52 -2.51 8.25
C ARG A 97 -21.96 -3.89 8.58
N ARG A 98 -20.93 -3.99 9.44
CA ARG A 98 -20.43 -5.29 9.92
C ARG A 98 -21.45 -6.03 10.77
N ARG A 99 -22.22 -5.33 11.60
CA ARG A 99 -23.23 -5.96 12.47
C ARG A 99 -24.32 -6.66 11.65
N GLU A 100 -24.66 -6.14 10.47
CA GLU A 100 -25.63 -6.74 9.55
C GLU A 100 -25.26 -8.18 9.13
N SER A 101 -23.96 -8.50 9.04
CA SER A 101 -23.47 -9.83 8.63
C SER A 101 -22.99 -10.70 9.80
N SER A 102 -23.12 -10.23 11.05
CA SER A 102 -22.67 -10.97 12.25
C SER A 102 -23.35 -12.34 12.44
N GLY A 103 -24.56 -12.51 11.88
CA GLY A 103 -25.30 -13.78 11.90
C GLY A 103 -24.90 -14.79 10.80
N LYS A 104 -24.10 -14.40 9.81
CA LYS A 104 -23.71 -15.30 8.70
C LYS A 104 -22.77 -16.42 9.20
N PRO A 105 -22.70 -17.56 8.49
CA PRO A 105 -21.69 -18.58 8.76
C PRO A 105 -20.26 -18.07 8.55
N MET A 106 -19.31 -18.58 9.35
CA MET A 106 -17.90 -18.26 9.16
C MET A 106 -17.38 -18.86 7.85
N GLY A 107 -16.77 -18.04 7.00
CA GLY A 107 -16.41 -18.39 5.62
C GLY A 107 -17.40 -17.84 4.59
N GLU A 108 -18.58 -17.38 5.01
CA GLU A 108 -19.59 -16.75 4.14
C GLU A 108 -19.72 -15.23 4.38
N GLY A 109 -18.65 -14.60 4.88
CA GLY A 109 -18.59 -13.16 5.14
C GLY A 109 -19.17 -12.76 6.50
N LYS A 110 -19.09 -13.63 7.52
CA LYS A 110 -19.46 -13.30 8.89
C LYS A 110 -18.65 -12.09 9.40
N GLY A 111 -19.33 -11.02 9.80
CA GLY A 111 -18.69 -9.80 10.32
C GLY A 111 -17.97 -8.96 9.26
N MET A 112 -18.19 -9.26 7.98
CA MET A 112 -17.65 -8.53 6.83
C MET A 112 -18.72 -7.68 6.13
N LEU A 113 -18.30 -6.61 5.48
CA LEU A 113 -19.12 -5.80 4.59
C LEU A 113 -19.31 -6.52 3.26
N SER A 114 -20.47 -6.33 2.62
CA SER A 114 -20.72 -6.76 1.24
C SER A 114 -21.03 -5.54 0.38
N GLY A 115 -20.47 -5.51 -0.84
CA GLY A 115 -20.63 -4.42 -1.79
C GLY A 115 -19.64 -4.50 -2.95
N ASN A 116 -19.96 -3.81 -4.02
CA ASN A 116 -19.12 -3.62 -5.19
C ASN A 116 -17.91 -2.74 -4.82
N VAL A 117 -16.73 -3.19 -5.24
CA VAL A 117 -15.48 -2.43 -5.05
C VAL A 117 -15.30 -1.36 -6.13
N GLY A 118 -15.84 -1.59 -7.33
CA GLY A 118 -15.73 -0.70 -8.48
C GLY A 118 -16.79 -1.02 -9.53
N ASP A 119 -16.44 -0.91 -10.81
CA ASP A 119 -17.37 -1.11 -11.93
C ASP A 119 -18.09 -2.46 -11.97
N PRO A 120 -17.45 -3.61 -11.66
CA PRO A 120 -18.16 -4.87 -11.62
C PRO A 120 -19.26 -4.87 -10.56
N GLU A 121 -20.46 -5.34 -10.93
CA GLU A 121 -21.58 -5.60 -10.02
C GLU A 121 -21.33 -6.88 -9.21
N ASP A 122 -20.33 -6.80 -8.33
CA ASP A 122 -19.88 -7.88 -7.46
C ASP A 122 -20.22 -7.53 -6.00
N PRO A 123 -21.50 -7.60 -5.54
CA PRO A 123 -21.92 -7.19 -4.20
C PRO A 123 -21.54 -8.23 -3.13
N PHE A 124 -20.32 -8.73 -3.21
CA PHE A 124 -19.77 -9.81 -2.41
C PHE A 124 -19.02 -9.27 -1.19
N PRO A 125 -18.78 -10.11 -0.17
CA PRO A 125 -17.82 -9.82 0.88
C PRO A 125 -16.37 -9.89 0.37
N SER A 126 -16.00 -8.95 -0.52
CA SER A 126 -14.66 -8.83 -1.10
C SER A 126 -13.60 -8.55 -0.04
N PHE A 127 -12.45 -9.20 -0.19
CA PHE A 127 -11.31 -9.00 0.68
C PHE A 127 -10.70 -7.60 0.54
N THR A 128 -10.72 -6.98 -0.65
CA THR A 128 -10.28 -5.59 -0.84
C THR A 128 -11.20 -4.59 -0.11
N LEU A 129 -12.52 -4.73 -0.26
CA LEU A 129 -13.51 -3.88 0.43
C LEU A 129 -13.27 -3.91 1.95
N ASN A 130 -13.16 -5.12 2.49
CA ASN A 130 -13.04 -5.33 3.93
C ASN A 130 -11.65 -4.96 4.46
N GLY A 131 -10.60 -5.24 3.71
CA GLY A 131 -9.23 -4.83 4.05
C GLY A 131 -9.10 -3.32 4.21
N TYR A 132 -9.61 -2.55 3.24
CA TYR A 132 -9.60 -1.09 3.34
C TYR A 132 -10.48 -0.56 4.48
N ALA A 133 -11.67 -1.14 4.68
CA ALA A 133 -12.54 -0.73 5.78
C ALA A 133 -11.89 -1.00 7.16
N TYR A 134 -11.22 -2.14 7.32
CA TYR A 134 -10.42 -2.42 8.51
C TYR A 134 -9.28 -1.41 8.69
N LEU A 135 -8.47 -1.19 7.65
CA LEU A 135 -7.32 -0.29 7.72
C LEU A 135 -7.76 1.14 8.09
N GLY A 136 -8.87 1.61 7.52
CA GLY A 136 -9.47 2.89 7.88
C GLY A 136 -9.83 2.97 9.36
N LEU A 137 -10.52 1.96 9.92
CA LEU A 137 -10.82 1.93 11.36
C LEU A 137 -9.57 1.93 12.23
N ALA A 138 -8.56 1.11 11.88
CA ALA A 138 -7.31 1.02 12.63
C ALA A 138 -6.63 2.40 12.71
N ARG A 139 -6.54 3.09 11.58
CA ARG A 139 -5.91 4.41 11.47
C ARG A 139 -6.64 5.52 12.20
N ILE A 140 -7.97 5.50 12.19
CA ILE A 140 -8.74 6.43 13.03
C ILE A 140 -8.58 6.11 14.52
N GLY A 141 -8.52 4.83 14.89
CA GLY A 141 -8.21 4.41 16.26
C GLY A 141 -6.88 4.98 16.76
N GLU A 142 -5.81 4.82 15.97
CA GLU A 142 -4.48 5.39 16.27
C GLU A 142 -4.52 6.93 16.40
N MET A 143 -5.22 7.62 15.49
CA MET A 143 -5.38 9.07 15.55
C MET A 143 -6.15 9.51 16.81
N PHE A 144 -7.21 8.78 17.15
CA PHE A 144 -8.04 9.05 18.33
C PHE A 144 -7.29 8.81 19.64
N GLU A 145 -6.47 7.76 19.72
CA GLU A 145 -5.58 7.53 20.85
C GLU A 145 -4.63 8.73 21.03
N ALA A 146 -3.98 9.16 19.96
CA ALA A 146 -2.99 10.25 19.99
C ALA A 146 -3.57 11.60 20.46
N ILE A 147 -4.85 11.88 20.16
CA ILE A 147 -5.53 13.11 20.61
C ILE A 147 -6.31 12.92 21.92
N GLY A 148 -6.29 11.73 22.53
CA GLY A 148 -7.02 11.44 23.77
C GLY A 148 -8.55 11.41 23.60
N HIS A 149 -9.05 11.00 22.44
CA HIS A 149 -10.49 10.93 22.16
C HIS A 149 -11.14 9.75 22.92
N PRO A 150 -12.31 9.92 23.56
CA PRO A 150 -12.91 8.90 24.43
C PRO A 150 -13.31 7.60 23.72
N GLU A 151 -13.49 7.63 22.40
CA GLU A 151 -13.83 6.46 21.58
C GLU A 151 -12.61 5.66 21.10
N ALA A 152 -11.38 6.08 21.41
CA ALA A 152 -10.15 5.45 20.92
C ALA A 152 -10.12 3.93 21.16
N ASP A 153 -10.24 3.51 22.43
CA ASP A 153 -10.20 2.11 22.84
C ASP A 153 -11.29 1.27 22.15
N ARG A 154 -12.49 1.84 21.95
CA ARG A 154 -13.60 1.13 21.30
C ARG A 154 -13.33 0.94 19.82
N ILE A 155 -12.91 1.99 19.12
CA ILE A 155 -12.61 1.93 17.68
C ILE A 155 -11.45 0.97 17.42
N GLU A 156 -10.40 1.01 18.25
CA GLU A 156 -9.27 0.08 18.17
C GLU A 156 -9.72 -1.38 18.39
N SER A 157 -10.57 -1.61 19.39
CA SER A 157 -11.13 -2.95 19.67
C SER A 157 -11.99 -3.47 18.52
N GLU A 158 -12.82 -2.62 17.91
CA GLU A 158 -13.63 -2.95 16.74
C GLU A 158 -12.75 -3.25 15.52
N ALA A 159 -11.69 -2.48 15.27
CA ALA A 159 -10.73 -2.73 14.20
C ALA A 159 -10.02 -4.08 14.39
N ARG A 160 -9.57 -4.39 15.61
CA ARG A 160 -8.92 -5.67 15.96
C ARG A 160 -9.87 -6.85 15.75
N ALA A 161 -11.12 -6.73 16.22
CA ALA A 161 -12.14 -7.75 16.00
C ALA A 161 -12.43 -7.94 14.50
N PHE A 162 -12.49 -6.85 13.74
CA PHE A 162 -12.72 -6.90 12.30
C PHE A 162 -11.59 -7.62 11.56
N ARG A 163 -10.33 -7.29 11.88
CA ARG A 163 -9.16 -7.99 11.34
C ARG A 163 -9.27 -9.50 11.55
N GLU A 164 -9.64 -9.93 12.76
CA GLU A 164 -9.79 -11.35 13.09
C GLU A 164 -10.93 -12.02 12.33
N ASP A 165 -12.08 -11.35 12.15
CA ASP A 165 -13.17 -11.86 11.33
C ASP A 165 -12.74 -12.04 9.86
N ILE A 166 -12.03 -11.06 9.29
CA ILE A 166 -11.49 -11.14 7.92
C ILE A 166 -10.53 -12.32 7.80
N ARG A 167 -9.57 -12.46 8.73
CA ARG A 167 -8.59 -13.58 8.74
C ARG A 167 -9.28 -14.93 8.79
N LYS A 168 -10.32 -15.09 9.62
CA LYS A 168 -11.08 -16.34 9.73
C LYS A 168 -11.87 -16.66 8.47
N ASN A 169 -12.51 -15.65 7.85
CA ASN A 169 -13.22 -15.85 6.58
C ASN A 169 -12.23 -16.20 5.46
N PHE A 170 -11.10 -15.49 5.36
CA PHE A 170 -10.06 -15.78 4.37
C PHE A 170 -9.52 -17.19 4.49
N ARG A 171 -9.19 -17.65 5.71
CA ARG A 171 -8.70 -19.03 5.93
C ARG A 171 -9.73 -20.10 5.57
N LYS A 172 -11.03 -19.80 5.63
CA LYS A 172 -12.08 -20.71 5.14
C LYS A 172 -12.09 -20.79 3.62
N THR A 173 -12.00 -19.65 2.93
CA THR A 173 -11.85 -19.58 1.47
C THR A 173 -10.58 -20.33 1.02
N LEU A 174 -9.45 -20.08 1.67
CA LEU A 174 -8.17 -20.73 1.39
C LEU A 174 -8.25 -22.26 1.50
N ALA A 175 -8.99 -22.77 2.50
CA ALA A 175 -9.11 -24.20 2.77
C ALA A 175 -9.95 -24.97 1.73
N VAL A 176 -10.83 -24.30 0.99
CA VAL A 176 -11.69 -24.92 -0.03
C VAL A 176 -11.21 -24.62 -1.46
N SER A 177 -10.28 -23.67 -1.61
CA SER A 177 -9.72 -23.26 -2.89
C SER A 177 -8.83 -24.35 -3.50
N PRO A 178 -8.78 -24.52 -4.83
CA PRO A 178 -7.84 -25.44 -5.46
C PRO A 178 -6.39 -25.03 -5.16
N VAL A 179 -5.51 -26.00 -5.03
CA VAL A 179 -4.06 -25.73 -5.06
C VAL A 179 -3.63 -25.46 -6.50
N ILE A 180 -2.65 -24.59 -6.68
CA ILE A 180 -2.09 -24.23 -8.00
C ILE A 180 -0.62 -24.64 -8.09
N PRO A 181 -0.15 -25.10 -9.25
CA PRO A 181 1.26 -25.36 -9.48
C PRO A 181 2.01 -24.03 -9.67
N LEU A 182 3.24 -23.97 -9.18
CA LEU A 182 4.19 -22.90 -9.49
C LEU A 182 5.19 -23.35 -10.55
N GLY A 183 5.84 -22.41 -11.22
CA GLY A 183 6.87 -22.69 -12.23
C GLY A 183 8.07 -23.48 -11.71
N ASP A 184 8.30 -23.52 -10.39
CA ASP A 184 9.36 -24.31 -9.73
C ASP A 184 8.94 -25.73 -9.31
N GLY A 185 7.70 -26.13 -9.62
CA GLY A 185 7.15 -27.45 -9.32
C GLY A 185 6.51 -27.58 -7.93
N ARG A 186 6.56 -26.54 -7.09
CA ARG A 186 5.77 -26.51 -5.84
C ARG A 186 4.28 -26.36 -6.14
N TRP A 187 3.46 -26.73 -5.16
CA TRP A 187 2.03 -26.48 -5.16
C TRP A 187 1.67 -25.64 -3.94
N ILE A 188 0.91 -24.58 -4.15
CA ILE A 188 0.48 -23.69 -3.08
C ILE A 188 -1.04 -23.57 -3.03
N PRO A 189 -1.63 -23.25 -1.86
CA PRO A 189 -3.02 -22.82 -1.80
C PRO A 189 -3.26 -21.58 -2.66
N SER A 190 -4.42 -21.51 -3.31
CA SER A 190 -4.92 -20.29 -3.94
C SER A 190 -6.08 -19.71 -3.13
N ALA A 191 -6.63 -18.56 -3.52
CA ALA A 191 -7.79 -17.98 -2.86
C ALA A 191 -8.71 -17.22 -3.83
N ALA A 192 -10.01 -17.24 -3.54
CA ALA A 192 -10.99 -16.40 -4.20
C ALA A 192 -10.86 -14.92 -3.74
N PRO A 193 -11.33 -13.96 -4.56
CA PRO A 193 -11.36 -12.53 -4.21
C PRO A 193 -12.35 -12.14 -3.09
N TRP A 194 -13.24 -13.04 -2.69
CA TRP A 194 -14.24 -12.80 -1.64
C TRP A 194 -14.49 -14.05 -0.77
N ALA A 195 -15.10 -13.83 0.40
CA ALA A 195 -15.62 -14.93 1.22
C ALA A 195 -16.76 -15.66 0.47
N ALA A 196 -16.96 -16.94 0.76
CA ALA A 196 -17.84 -17.90 0.05
C ALA A 196 -17.39 -18.32 -1.36
N GLY A 197 -16.32 -17.76 -1.92
CA GLY A 197 -15.76 -18.23 -3.19
C GLY A 197 -14.97 -19.53 -3.02
N HIS A 198 -14.94 -20.36 -4.07
CA HIS A 198 -14.23 -21.65 -4.09
C HIS A 198 -12.90 -21.63 -4.85
N GLY A 199 -12.43 -20.45 -5.27
CA GLY A 199 -11.08 -20.25 -5.78
C GLY A 199 -10.94 -19.03 -6.69
N PRO A 200 -9.76 -18.83 -7.29
CA PRO A 200 -9.53 -17.78 -8.26
C PRO A 200 -10.57 -17.82 -9.38
N VAL A 201 -11.10 -16.65 -9.70
CA VAL A 201 -12.15 -16.47 -10.70
C VAL A 201 -11.66 -16.90 -12.09
N ILE A 202 -10.39 -16.63 -12.42
CA ILE A 202 -9.77 -17.05 -13.68
C ILE A 202 -9.80 -18.58 -13.90
N LEU A 203 -9.86 -19.36 -12.81
CA LEU A 203 -9.90 -20.83 -12.87
C LEU A 203 -11.33 -21.38 -13.01
N TYR A 204 -12.35 -20.51 -13.10
CA TYR A 204 -13.75 -20.89 -13.15
C TYR A 204 -14.16 -21.82 -11.99
N ALA A 205 -13.54 -21.63 -10.82
CA ALA A 205 -13.77 -22.49 -9.65
C ALA A 205 -15.24 -22.49 -9.19
N ASP A 206 -15.93 -21.35 -9.32
CA ASP A 206 -17.34 -21.17 -8.97
C ASP A 206 -18.29 -21.41 -10.16
N GLN A 207 -18.14 -22.57 -10.84
CA GLN A 207 -18.86 -23.00 -12.05
C GLN A 207 -20.24 -22.31 -12.26
N GLY A 208 -20.36 -21.48 -13.30
CA GLY A 208 -21.66 -20.97 -13.77
C GLY A 208 -21.96 -19.48 -13.51
N GLN A 209 -21.10 -18.72 -12.85
CA GLN A 209 -21.19 -17.26 -12.87
C GLN A 209 -20.55 -16.74 -14.17
N ALA A 210 -21.35 -16.69 -15.23
CA ALA A 210 -20.95 -16.19 -16.53
C ALA A 210 -20.62 -14.70 -16.45
N HIS A 211 -19.50 -14.27 -17.07
CA HIS A 211 -19.03 -12.88 -17.24
C HIS A 211 -17.96 -12.37 -16.25
N TRP A 212 -16.84 -13.09 -16.20
CA TRP A 212 -15.62 -12.64 -15.49
C TRP A 212 -14.76 -11.61 -16.23
N TYR A 213 -14.96 -11.50 -17.55
CA TYR A 213 -14.22 -10.58 -18.41
C TYR A 213 -14.60 -9.13 -18.15
N THR A 214 -13.61 -8.31 -17.80
CA THR A 214 -13.79 -6.87 -17.58
C THR A 214 -12.46 -6.15 -17.81
N HIS A 215 -12.50 -4.91 -18.28
CA HIS A 215 -11.30 -4.09 -18.50
C HIS A 215 -10.24 -4.80 -19.37
N GLY A 216 -10.68 -5.48 -20.44
CA GLY A 216 -9.79 -6.14 -21.37
C GLY A 216 -9.19 -7.48 -20.91
N SER A 217 -9.55 -7.98 -19.70
CA SER A 217 -8.92 -9.17 -19.13
C SER A 217 -9.87 -10.04 -18.30
N LEU A 218 -9.50 -11.32 -18.13
CA LEU A 218 -10.15 -12.28 -17.23
C LEU A 218 -9.57 -12.24 -15.81
N VAL A 219 -8.38 -11.67 -15.63
CA VAL A 219 -7.65 -11.72 -14.34
C VAL A 219 -8.03 -10.57 -13.42
N THR A 220 -8.73 -9.55 -13.93
CA THR A 220 -8.95 -8.26 -13.26
C THR A 220 -9.51 -8.40 -11.84
N ARG A 221 -10.52 -9.27 -11.65
CA ARG A 221 -11.15 -9.49 -10.33
C ARG A 221 -10.20 -10.09 -9.30
N ASP A 222 -9.39 -11.05 -9.72
CA ASP A 222 -8.41 -11.69 -8.85
C ASP A 222 -7.21 -10.78 -8.58
N ALA A 223 -6.75 -10.05 -9.62
CA ALA A 223 -5.47 -9.38 -9.63
C ALA A 223 -5.50 -7.95 -9.06
N LEU A 224 -6.61 -7.24 -9.26
CA LEU A 224 -6.75 -5.81 -8.94
C LEU A 224 -7.57 -5.56 -7.69
N VAL A 225 -8.52 -6.43 -7.36
CA VAL A 225 -9.44 -6.30 -6.22
C VAL A 225 -9.59 -7.63 -5.45
N GLY A 226 -8.57 -8.48 -5.54
CA GLY A 226 -8.53 -9.78 -4.89
C GLY A 226 -7.77 -9.80 -3.56
N PRO A 227 -7.44 -11.00 -3.06
CA PRO A 227 -7.06 -11.18 -1.66
C PRO A 227 -5.66 -10.67 -1.31
N LEU A 228 -4.82 -10.33 -2.31
CA LEU A 228 -3.50 -9.72 -2.06
C LEU A 228 -3.61 -8.41 -1.26
N TYR A 229 -4.74 -7.70 -1.37
CA TYR A 229 -5.02 -6.53 -0.56
C TYR A 229 -5.01 -6.81 0.94
N LEU A 230 -5.25 -8.04 1.40
CA LEU A 230 -5.17 -8.37 2.83
C LEU A 230 -3.75 -8.19 3.38
N ALA A 231 -2.71 -8.35 2.57
CA ALA A 231 -1.35 -8.01 2.98
C ALA A 231 -1.13 -6.49 2.94
N PHE A 232 -1.56 -5.84 1.86
CA PHE A 232 -1.42 -4.39 1.69
C PHE A 232 -2.13 -3.58 2.79
N THR A 233 -3.30 -4.06 3.23
CA THR A 233 -4.10 -3.41 4.26
C THR A 233 -3.84 -3.97 5.65
N GLU A 234 -2.66 -4.54 5.90
CA GLU A 234 -2.19 -4.97 7.22
C GLU A 234 -3.08 -6.01 7.92
N VAL A 235 -3.92 -6.75 7.19
CA VAL A 235 -4.67 -7.89 7.75
C VAL A 235 -3.71 -9.04 8.00
N PHE A 236 -2.80 -9.30 7.05
CA PHE A 236 -1.64 -10.17 7.20
C PHE A 236 -0.35 -9.35 7.12
N SER A 237 0.60 -9.66 8.00
CA SER A 237 1.95 -9.11 7.89
C SER A 237 2.66 -9.71 6.65
N PRO A 238 3.54 -8.96 5.96
CA PRO A 238 4.25 -9.46 4.77
C PRO A 238 5.04 -10.77 4.96
N ASP A 239 5.47 -11.08 6.19
CA ASP A 239 6.22 -12.28 6.55
C ASP A 239 5.34 -13.50 6.87
N GLU A 240 4.03 -13.30 7.08
CA GLU A 240 3.07 -14.39 7.29
C GLU A 240 2.97 -15.27 6.04
N ILE A 241 2.68 -16.55 6.25
CA ILE A 241 2.64 -17.53 5.17
C ILE A 241 1.51 -17.23 4.18
N GLU A 242 0.38 -16.70 4.66
CA GLU A 242 -0.73 -16.27 3.83
C GLU A 242 -0.31 -15.15 2.85
N ALA A 243 0.45 -14.15 3.31
CA ALA A 243 0.94 -13.08 2.44
C ALA A 243 1.94 -13.58 1.39
N LYS A 244 2.79 -14.56 1.76
CA LYS A 244 3.70 -15.23 0.81
C LYS A 244 2.95 -15.97 -0.29
N TRP A 245 1.95 -16.78 0.07
CA TRP A 245 1.12 -17.48 -0.91
C TRP A 245 0.36 -16.50 -1.82
N LEU A 246 -0.15 -15.40 -1.28
CA LEU A 246 -0.83 -14.37 -2.08
C LEU A 246 0.10 -13.71 -3.11
N ASN A 247 1.36 -13.43 -2.74
CA ASN A 247 2.35 -12.90 -3.67
C ASN A 247 2.72 -13.91 -4.77
N GLU A 248 2.96 -15.17 -4.39
CA GLU A 248 3.27 -16.26 -5.32
C GLU A 248 2.10 -16.51 -6.29
N MET A 249 0.88 -16.63 -5.78
CA MET A 249 -0.33 -16.79 -6.60
C MET A 249 -0.53 -15.62 -7.57
N GLN A 250 -0.33 -14.39 -7.11
CA GLN A 250 -0.47 -13.21 -7.96
C GLN A 250 0.49 -13.27 -9.15
N THR A 251 1.76 -13.53 -8.85
CA THR A 251 2.83 -13.53 -9.86
C THR A 251 2.63 -14.67 -10.86
N GLU A 252 2.28 -15.87 -10.38
CA GLU A 252 2.12 -17.07 -11.22
C GLU A 252 0.88 -16.99 -12.13
N LEU A 253 -0.28 -16.55 -11.59
CA LEU A 253 -1.55 -16.64 -12.33
C LEU A 253 -1.96 -15.37 -13.07
N PHE A 254 -1.59 -14.19 -12.55
CA PHE A 254 -2.26 -12.94 -12.94
C PHE A 254 -1.35 -11.92 -13.62
N THR A 255 -0.06 -12.23 -13.76
CA THR A 255 0.91 -11.32 -14.36
C THR A 255 1.50 -11.87 -15.65
N VAL A 256 1.92 -10.95 -16.51
CA VAL A 256 2.79 -11.20 -17.66
C VAL A 256 4.05 -10.39 -17.42
N GLU A 257 5.22 -11.04 -17.37
CA GLU A 257 6.49 -10.37 -17.04
C GLU A 257 6.41 -9.57 -15.72
N ASN A 258 5.75 -10.14 -14.70
CA ASN A 258 5.52 -9.52 -13.38
C ASN A 258 4.71 -8.21 -13.42
N VAL A 259 3.85 -8.02 -14.43
CA VAL A 259 2.88 -6.91 -14.52
C VAL A 259 1.48 -7.44 -14.81
N VAL A 260 0.46 -6.90 -14.15
CA VAL A 260 -0.94 -7.24 -14.46
C VAL A 260 -1.30 -6.62 -15.83
N PRO A 261 -1.92 -7.37 -16.76
CA PRO A 261 -2.08 -6.93 -18.16
C PRO A 261 -3.06 -5.77 -18.38
N THR A 262 -3.74 -5.30 -17.32
CA THR A 262 -4.70 -4.18 -17.37
C THR A 262 -4.72 -3.45 -16.03
N GLN A 263 -4.85 -2.12 -16.05
CA GLN A 263 -4.85 -1.25 -14.85
C GLN A 263 -3.78 -1.66 -13.82
N PRO A 264 -2.50 -1.76 -14.22
CA PRO A 264 -1.48 -2.41 -13.42
C PRO A 264 -1.25 -1.71 -12.06
N TYR A 265 -1.50 -0.39 -11.96
CA TYR A 265 -1.35 0.31 -10.68
C TYR A 265 -2.47 0.02 -9.68
N TYR A 266 -3.51 -0.73 -10.02
CA TYR A 266 -4.38 -1.31 -8.99
C TYR A 266 -3.76 -2.50 -8.27
N SER A 267 -2.77 -3.17 -8.85
CA SER A 267 -2.14 -4.30 -8.20
C SER A 267 -1.09 -3.86 -7.19
N ARG A 268 -1.13 -4.41 -5.97
CA ARG A 268 -0.22 -4.05 -4.86
C ARG A 268 0.90 -5.06 -4.65
N HIS A 269 1.06 -6.03 -5.54
CA HIS A 269 2.15 -7.01 -5.46
C HIS A 269 3.55 -6.40 -5.51
N PRO A 270 3.84 -5.28 -6.21
CA PRO A 270 5.17 -4.69 -6.15
C PRO A 270 5.51 -4.19 -4.75
N TRP A 271 4.53 -3.60 -4.04
CA TRP A 271 4.70 -3.21 -2.64
C TRP A 271 5.02 -4.44 -1.78
N LEU A 272 4.27 -5.53 -1.93
CA LEU A 272 4.48 -6.75 -1.14
C LEU A 272 5.83 -7.41 -1.44
N GLN A 273 6.24 -7.45 -2.71
CA GLN A 273 7.56 -7.91 -3.13
C GLN A 273 8.67 -7.07 -2.46
N LEU A 274 8.49 -5.75 -2.39
CA LEU A 274 9.43 -4.87 -1.72
C LEU A 274 9.47 -5.13 -0.20
N GLN A 275 8.33 -5.29 0.46
CA GLN A 275 8.26 -5.66 1.90
C GLN A 275 8.92 -7.01 2.19
N GLN A 276 8.81 -7.97 1.27
CA GLN A 276 9.41 -9.30 1.39
C GLN A 276 10.89 -9.34 0.98
N GLY A 277 11.48 -8.20 0.60
CA GLY A 277 12.88 -8.11 0.18
C GLY A 277 13.16 -8.63 -1.23
N TYR A 278 12.14 -8.90 -2.03
CA TYR A 278 12.25 -9.30 -3.44
C TYR A 278 12.51 -8.09 -4.35
N VAL A 279 13.62 -7.37 -4.11
CA VAL A 279 13.98 -6.12 -4.80
C VAL A 279 14.03 -6.30 -6.32
N GLY A 280 14.55 -7.43 -6.81
CA GLY A 280 14.60 -7.72 -8.25
C GLY A 280 13.21 -7.81 -8.89
N ALA A 281 12.27 -8.49 -8.23
CA ALA A 281 10.89 -8.60 -8.68
C ALA A 281 10.18 -7.24 -8.63
N PHE A 282 10.34 -6.49 -7.54
CA PHE A 282 9.83 -5.12 -7.42
C PHE A 282 10.31 -4.23 -8.57
N LEU A 283 11.62 -4.24 -8.87
CA LEU A 283 12.21 -3.44 -9.95
C LEU A 283 11.69 -3.87 -11.32
N GLN A 284 11.51 -5.18 -11.56
CA GLN A 284 10.89 -5.68 -12.79
C GLN A 284 9.48 -5.13 -12.95
N ALA A 285 8.62 -5.28 -11.94
CA ALA A 285 7.26 -4.77 -11.97
C ALA A 285 7.22 -3.23 -12.14
N TYR A 286 8.05 -2.50 -11.38
CA TYR A 286 8.12 -1.04 -11.42
C TYR A 286 8.47 -0.53 -12.83
N TYR A 287 9.56 -1.02 -13.43
CA TYR A 287 10.00 -0.56 -14.75
C TYR A 287 9.11 -1.07 -15.89
N HIS A 288 8.63 -2.31 -15.84
CA HIS A 288 7.69 -2.82 -16.85
C HIS A 288 6.36 -2.06 -16.80
N THR A 289 5.87 -1.71 -15.61
CA THR A 289 4.62 -0.95 -15.47
C THR A 289 4.75 0.47 -16.02
N VAL A 290 5.78 1.23 -15.62
CA VAL A 290 5.95 2.61 -16.12
C VAL A 290 6.15 2.62 -17.64
N THR A 291 6.97 1.73 -18.19
CA THR A 291 7.24 1.70 -19.64
C THR A 291 6.02 1.31 -20.47
N SER A 292 5.08 0.54 -19.91
CA SER A 292 3.88 0.09 -20.61
C SER A 292 2.70 1.08 -20.52
N THR A 293 2.70 2.00 -19.55
CA THR A 293 1.56 2.89 -19.28
C THR A 293 1.85 4.38 -19.49
N ILE A 294 3.11 4.80 -19.45
CA ILE A 294 3.48 6.20 -19.63
C ILE A 294 3.29 6.65 -21.08
N ASP A 295 2.62 7.77 -21.26
CA ASP A 295 2.67 8.50 -22.52
C ASP A 295 3.92 9.39 -22.56
N ARG A 296 4.75 9.17 -23.59
CA ARG A 296 6.08 9.78 -23.69
C ARG A 296 6.04 11.22 -24.22
N GLU A 297 4.90 11.69 -24.72
CA GLU A 297 4.75 13.06 -25.22
C GLU A 297 4.26 14.00 -24.13
N VAL A 298 3.31 13.54 -23.30
CA VAL A 298 2.68 14.37 -22.25
C VAL A 298 3.13 14.02 -20.83
N TYR A 299 3.95 12.97 -20.68
CA TYR A 299 4.46 12.49 -19.38
C TYR A 299 3.36 12.18 -18.36
N SER A 300 2.24 11.65 -18.85
CA SER A 300 1.09 11.23 -18.03
C SER A 300 0.81 9.74 -18.23
N PHE A 301 0.00 9.15 -17.35
CA PHE A 301 -0.22 7.71 -17.28
C PHE A 301 -1.60 7.32 -17.79
N LYS A 302 -1.63 6.37 -18.71
CA LYS A 302 -2.86 5.78 -19.22
C LYS A 302 -3.37 4.74 -18.25
N GLU A 303 -4.69 4.66 -18.10
CA GLU A 303 -5.36 3.65 -17.28
C GLU A 303 -5.01 2.22 -17.70
N HIS A 304 -4.86 1.98 -19.00
CA HIS A 304 -4.52 0.66 -19.52
C HIS A 304 -3.30 0.74 -20.44
N PRO A 305 -2.49 -0.34 -20.52
CA PRO A 305 -1.36 -0.40 -21.43
C PRO A 305 -1.78 -0.51 -22.91
N TYR A 306 -3.03 -0.89 -23.20
CA TYR A 306 -3.59 -0.82 -24.54
C TYR A 306 -4.12 0.61 -24.82
N GLY A 307 -3.89 1.11 -26.04
CA GLY A 307 -4.18 2.51 -26.40
C GLY A 307 -5.67 2.89 -26.40
N GLY A 308 -5.95 4.20 -26.48
CA GLY A 308 -7.31 4.75 -26.54
C GLY A 308 -7.99 4.95 -25.18
N THR A 309 -7.21 4.96 -24.09
CA THR A 309 -7.70 5.00 -22.71
C THR A 309 -7.39 6.35 -22.06
N VAL A 310 -8.17 6.71 -21.04
CA VAL A 310 -8.05 8.01 -20.39
C VAL A 310 -6.76 8.11 -19.58
N TYR A 311 -6.21 9.32 -19.48
CA TYR A 311 -5.18 9.62 -18.50
C TYR A 311 -5.80 9.59 -17.10
N LYS A 312 -5.19 8.85 -16.18
CA LYS A 312 -5.67 8.72 -14.80
C LYS A 312 -4.61 9.17 -13.82
N THR A 313 -4.95 10.20 -13.04
CA THR A 313 -4.11 10.69 -11.92
C THR A 313 -3.84 9.58 -10.90
N HIS A 314 -4.73 8.59 -10.77
CA HIS A 314 -4.53 7.38 -9.99
C HIS A 314 -3.24 6.63 -10.35
N GLU A 315 -3.03 6.36 -11.64
CA GLU A 315 -1.88 5.59 -12.12
C GLU A 315 -0.58 6.36 -11.85
N GLU A 316 -0.59 7.67 -12.10
CA GLU A 316 0.53 8.56 -11.80
C GLU A 316 0.85 8.60 -10.30
N ALA A 317 -0.17 8.75 -9.44
CA ALA A 317 0.04 8.81 -8.01
C ALA A 317 0.58 7.49 -7.44
N TRP A 318 0.15 6.35 -7.95
CA TRP A 318 0.72 5.08 -7.51
C TRP A 318 2.13 4.83 -8.02
N PHE A 319 2.46 5.27 -9.23
CA PHE A 319 3.86 5.31 -9.68
C PHE A 319 4.70 6.09 -8.68
N LEU A 320 4.26 7.31 -8.33
CA LEU A 320 4.97 8.20 -7.42
C LEU A 320 5.07 7.63 -6.00
N MET A 321 4.01 6.99 -5.48
CA MET A 321 4.04 6.30 -4.20
C MET A 321 4.98 5.07 -4.22
N GLN A 322 5.05 4.32 -5.32
CA GLN A 322 6.05 3.25 -5.46
C GLN A 322 7.48 3.80 -5.53
N SER A 323 7.70 4.94 -6.19
CA SER A 323 9.00 5.64 -6.18
C SER A 323 9.37 6.10 -4.78
N ARG A 324 8.40 6.64 -4.03
CA ARG A 324 8.57 7.00 -2.62
C ARG A 324 9.00 5.77 -1.83
N TRP A 325 8.29 4.65 -1.92
CA TRP A 325 8.64 3.42 -1.20
C TRP A 325 10.00 2.83 -1.60
N MET A 326 10.40 2.99 -2.86
CA MET A 326 11.75 2.63 -3.30
C MET A 326 12.85 3.41 -2.56
N LEU A 327 12.58 4.69 -2.27
CA LEU A 327 13.52 5.65 -1.70
C LEU A 327 13.46 5.73 -0.17
N TYR A 328 12.27 5.74 0.43
CA TYR A 328 12.08 5.75 1.87
C TYR A 328 10.71 5.20 2.29
N GLN A 329 10.67 4.55 3.45
CA GLN A 329 9.47 3.97 4.06
C GLN A 329 9.54 4.00 5.57
N GLU A 330 8.38 4.15 6.19
CA GLU A 330 8.21 4.20 7.63
C GLU A 330 7.41 2.98 8.08
N GLU A 331 7.92 2.29 9.10
CA GLU A 331 7.25 1.15 9.72
C GLU A 331 7.46 1.22 11.23
N GLY A 332 6.39 1.45 11.99
CA GLY A 332 6.49 1.66 13.43
C GLY A 332 7.45 2.81 13.78
N ASP A 333 8.54 2.49 14.47
CA ASP A 333 9.61 3.40 14.87
C ASP A 333 10.86 3.32 13.97
N THR A 334 10.76 2.64 12.83
CA THR A 334 11.84 2.41 11.87
C THR A 334 11.66 3.23 10.61
N LEU A 335 12.75 3.88 10.15
CA LEU A 335 12.84 4.49 8.82
C LEU A 335 13.75 3.64 7.93
N SER A 336 13.17 3.04 6.89
CA SER A 336 13.91 2.33 5.84
C SER A 336 14.25 3.28 4.69
N LEU A 337 15.48 3.23 4.19
CA LEU A 337 16.01 4.09 3.14
C LEU A 337 16.58 3.25 1.99
N LEU A 338 16.28 3.65 0.77
CA LEU A 338 16.75 3.07 -0.49
C LEU A 338 16.41 1.58 -0.67
N SER A 339 15.35 1.10 0.00
CA SER A 339 14.97 -0.32 0.04
C SER A 339 14.87 -0.97 -1.33
N GLY A 340 14.39 -0.23 -2.33
CA GLY A 340 14.08 -0.76 -3.65
C GLY A 340 15.02 -0.31 -4.78
N ILE A 341 16.09 0.44 -4.50
CA ILE A 341 16.86 1.08 -5.59
C ILE A 341 17.57 0.06 -6.51
N PRO A 342 17.73 0.39 -7.80
CA PRO A 342 18.59 -0.38 -8.71
C PRO A 342 20.05 -0.32 -8.26
N ARG A 343 20.75 -1.46 -8.39
CA ARG A 343 22.21 -1.53 -8.16
C ARG A 343 23.00 -0.53 -9.00
N ALA A 344 22.53 -0.27 -10.22
CA ALA A 344 23.14 0.67 -11.14
C ALA A 344 23.17 2.11 -10.59
N TRP A 345 22.33 2.48 -9.61
CA TRP A 345 22.36 3.80 -9.00
C TRP A 345 23.54 3.99 -8.02
N MET A 346 24.23 2.90 -7.68
CA MET A 346 25.43 2.90 -6.84
C MET A 346 26.73 2.73 -7.65
N GLU A 347 26.69 2.85 -8.98
CA GLU A 347 27.92 2.88 -9.79
C GLU A 347 28.84 4.03 -9.36
N ASP A 348 30.14 3.88 -9.61
CA ASP A 348 31.13 4.87 -9.23
C ASP A 348 30.78 6.28 -9.73
N GLY A 349 31.01 7.28 -8.87
CA GLY A 349 30.72 8.68 -9.14
C GLY A 349 29.23 9.06 -9.05
N LYS A 350 28.32 8.10 -8.84
CA LYS A 350 26.90 8.41 -8.67
C LYS A 350 26.57 8.90 -7.27
N GLU A 351 25.55 9.74 -7.21
CA GLU A 351 25.05 10.34 -6.00
C GLU A 351 23.53 10.22 -5.92
N ILE A 352 23.02 9.97 -4.71
CA ILE A 352 21.59 10.01 -4.40
C ILE A 352 21.38 11.05 -3.30
N ARG A 353 20.43 11.96 -3.51
CA ARG A 353 20.09 12.99 -2.52
C ARG A 353 18.58 13.03 -2.28
N LEU A 354 18.17 12.86 -1.03
CA LEU A 354 16.85 13.22 -0.55
C LEU A 354 17.00 14.49 0.28
N LYS A 355 16.22 15.52 -0.05
CA LYS A 355 16.25 16.79 0.66
C LYS A 355 14.86 17.12 1.17
N ASP A 356 14.76 17.31 2.49
CA ASP A 356 13.52 17.67 3.19
C ASP A 356 12.33 16.77 2.81
N ALA A 357 12.58 15.48 2.57
CA ALA A 357 11.52 14.52 2.26
C ALA A 357 10.61 14.39 3.49
N ALA A 358 9.30 14.61 3.31
CA ALA A 358 8.37 14.49 4.42
C ALA A 358 8.24 13.02 4.85
N SER A 359 8.25 12.76 6.16
CA SER A 359 8.01 11.43 6.72
C SER A 359 7.17 11.53 7.99
N TYR A 360 6.72 10.40 8.54
CA TYR A 360 6.04 10.37 9.85
C TYR A 360 6.92 10.93 10.99
N PHE A 361 8.24 10.89 10.80
CA PHE A 361 9.24 11.37 11.74
C PHE A 361 9.66 12.82 11.45
N GLY A 362 9.01 13.51 10.51
CA GLY A 362 9.38 14.85 10.04
C GLY A 362 10.35 14.82 8.85
N PRO A 363 11.03 15.94 8.53
CA PRO A 363 11.87 16.01 7.34
C PRO A 363 13.08 15.07 7.42
N VAL A 364 13.30 14.32 6.35
CA VAL A 364 14.42 13.40 6.17
C VAL A 364 15.35 13.94 5.09
N ASN A 365 16.63 13.97 5.41
CA ASN A 365 17.71 14.26 4.48
C ASN A 365 18.63 13.04 4.37
N LEU A 366 19.03 12.71 3.15
CA LEU A 366 19.96 11.63 2.84
C LEU A 366 20.89 12.10 1.73
N GLU A 367 22.18 11.92 1.92
CA GLU A 367 23.17 12.04 0.85
C GLU A 367 23.97 10.76 0.78
N VAL A 368 23.95 10.09 -0.38
CA VAL A 368 24.79 8.92 -0.65
C VAL A 368 25.72 9.24 -1.81
N LYS A 369 26.99 8.92 -1.64
CA LYS A 369 28.03 9.08 -2.66
C LYS A 369 28.77 7.77 -2.84
N SER A 370 28.80 7.29 -4.09
CA SER A 370 29.54 6.10 -4.48
C SER A 370 30.95 6.48 -4.97
N ASN A 371 31.99 6.08 -4.24
CA ASN A 371 33.40 6.23 -4.58
C ASN A 371 34.03 4.85 -4.72
N LEU A 372 33.47 4.00 -5.58
CA LEU A 372 33.90 2.60 -5.73
C LEU A 372 35.28 2.45 -6.36
N GLU A 373 35.79 3.45 -7.09
CA GLU A 373 37.21 3.49 -7.48
C GLU A 373 38.15 3.56 -6.26
N GLU A 374 37.68 4.15 -5.15
CA GLU A 374 38.35 4.18 -3.84
C GLU A 374 37.88 3.02 -2.93
N GLY A 375 37.02 2.14 -3.45
CA GLY A 375 36.49 0.98 -2.72
C GLY A 375 35.45 1.31 -1.65
N GLU A 376 34.78 2.45 -1.69
CA GLU A 376 33.79 2.82 -0.65
C GLU A 376 32.51 3.49 -1.16
N ILE A 377 31.43 3.34 -0.38
CA ILE A 377 30.19 4.12 -0.50
C ILE A 377 29.93 4.80 0.83
N LEU A 378 29.66 6.10 0.79
CA LEU A 378 29.40 6.95 1.95
C LEU A 378 27.94 7.39 1.98
N ALA A 379 27.32 7.38 3.15
CA ALA A 379 25.98 7.90 3.37
C ALA A 379 25.91 8.80 4.61
N ASP A 380 25.30 9.97 4.48
CA ASP A 380 24.94 10.88 5.57
C ASP A 380 23.41 10.93 5.70
N ILE A 381 22.91 10.66 6.89
CA ILE A 381 21.49 10.53 7.20
C ILE A 381 21.14 11.55 8.27
N GLN A 382 20.11 12.35 8.04
CA GLN A 382 19.58 13.29 9.02
C GLN A 382 18.05 13.23 9.09
N CYS A 383 17.55 13.01 10.30
CA CYS A 383 16.15 13.16 10.70
C CYS A 383 16.14 13.61 12.17
N ASP A 384 16.53 14.86 12.38
CA ASP A 384 16.78 15.44 13.70
C ASP A 384 15.55 16.20 14.18
N THR A 385 14.51 15.44 14.55
CA THR A 385 13.25 15.96 15.06
C THR A 385 12.94 15.34 16.43
N ASP A 386 11.95 15.91 17.12
CA ASP A 386 11.42 15.30 18.35
C ASP A 386 10.73 13.96 18.10
N ARG A 387 10.31 13.72 16.85
CA ARG A 387 9.65 12.50 16.38
C ARG A 387 10.61 11.53 15.68
N LYS A 388 11.93 11.72 15.76
CA LYS A 388 12.92 10.91 15.05
C LYS A 388 12.69 9.39 15.27
N PRO A 389 13.00 8.55 14.26
CA PRO A 389 12.90 7.10 14.43
C PRO A 389 13.94 6.60 15.44
N SER A 390 13.63 5.50 16.12
CA SER A 390 14.60 4.81 16.99
C SER A 390 15.64 4.05 16.17
N ARG A 391 15.26 3.65 14.95
CA ARG A 391 16.03 2.78 14.07
C ARG A 391 15.99 3.29 12.63
N VAL A 392 17.14 3.24 11.96
CA VAL A 392 17.25 3.47 10.51
C VAL A 392 17.83 2.23 9.84
N VAL A 393 17.23 1.81 8.73
CA VAL A 393 17.72 0.70 7.89
C VAL A 393 18.01 1.24 6.50
N LEU A 394 19.28 1.29 6.11
CA LEU A 394 19.71 1.84 4.81
C LEU A 394 20.23 0.71 3.91
N ARG A 395 19.67 0.54 2.72
CA ARG A 395 20.19 -0.41 1.73
C ARG A 395 21.29 0.22 0.87
N ILE A 396 22.47 -0.39 0.83
CA ILE A 396 23.63 0.03 0.03
C ILE A 396 24.13 -1.16 -0.81
N PRO A 397 23.52 -1.41 -1.99
CA PRO A 397 23.90 -2.54 -2.81
C PRO A 397 25.12 -2.24 -3.69
N HIS A 398 26.11 -3.12 -3.70
CA HIS A 398 27.21 -3.00 -4.67
C HIS A 398 26.68 -3.22 -6.11
N PRO A 399 27.10 -2.42 -7.12
CA PRO A 399 26.65 -2.54 -8.50
C PRO A 399 26.79 -3.95 -9.09
N LYS A 400 27.89 -4.63 -8.74
CA LYS A 400 28.24 -5.99 -9.19
C LYS A 400 27.92 -7.09 -8.16
N GLY A 401 27.25 -6.75 -7.05
CA GLY A 401 26.92 -7.71 -5.99
C GLY A 401 28.12 -8.20 -5.17
N ALA A 402 29.19 -7.41 -5.10
CA ALA A 402 30.32 -7.71 -4.22
C ALA A 402 29.88 -7.53 -2.76
N PRO A 403 30.25 -8.45 -1.84
CA PRO A 403 29.98 -8.27 -0.42
C PRO A 403 30.81 -7.11 0.13
N ALA A 404 30.28 -6.44 1.15
CA ALA A 404 31.05 -5.44 1.89
C ALA A 404 32.21 -6.11 2.64
N SER A 405 33.40 -5.52 2.58
CA SER A 405 34.59 -5.94 3.33
C SER A 405 34.59 -5.37 4.75
N SER A 406 34.07 -4.15 4.93
CA SER A 406 33.86 -3.54 6.25
C SER A 406 32.75 -2.50 6.23
N VAL A 407 32.12 -2.28 7.39
CA VAL A 407 31.08 -1.25 7.57
C VAL A 407 31.36 -0.46 8.84
N GLU A 408 31.31 0.86 8.73
CA GLU A 408 31.36 1.82 9.84
C GLU A 408 30.00 2.52 9.97
N GLY A 409 29.56 2.80 11.21
CA GLY A 409 28.34 3.57 11.47
C GLY A 409 27.05 2.76 11.60
N GLY A 410 27.11 1.43 11.56
CA GLY A 410 25.95 0.55 11.79
C GLY A 410 26.29 -0.94 11.69
N VAL A 411 25.25 -1.78 11.73
CA VAL A 411 25.34 -3.25 11.63
C VAL A 411 24.91 -3.69 10.23
N TYR A 412 25.76 -4.45 9.53
CA TYR A 412 25.51 -4.88 8.16
C TYR A 412 24.85 -6.27 8.09
N ASP A 413 23.77 -6.38 7.31
CA ASP A 413 23.16 -7.64 6.87
C ASP A 413 23.58 -7.91 5.42
N PRO A 414 24.49 -8.87 5.16
CA PRO A 414 24.97 -9.16 3.81
C PRO A 414 23.92 -9.80 2.90
N MET A 415 22.88 -10.45 3.45
CA MET A 415 21.82 -11.05 2.63
C MET A 415 20.89 -9.98 2.07
N ARG A 416 20.62 -8.93 2.85
CA ARG A 416 19.75 -7.82 2.46
C ARG A 416 20.51 -6.62 1.88
N GLU A 417 21.82 -6.58 2.05
CA GLU A 417 22.69 -5.45 1.69
C GLU A 417 22.31 -4.17 2.45
N THR A 418 21.92 -4.32 3.71
CA THR A 418 21.41 -3.23 4.54
C THR A 418 22.32 -2.95 5.72
N VAL A 419 22.48 -1.68 6.06
CA VAL A 419 23.10 -1.21 7.29
C VAL A 419 22.00 -0.72 8.24
N THR A 420 21.93 -1.30 9.43
CA THR A 420 21.03 -0.86 10.51
C THR A 420 21.78 0.07 11.46
N VAL A 421 21.22 1.26 11.71
CA VAL A 421 21.69 2.21 12.72
C VAL A 421 20.67 2.24 13.85
N GLU A 422 21.06 1.71 15.01
CA GLU A 422 20.21 1.61 16.19
C GLU A 422 21.09 1.63 17.47
N PRO A 423 20.83 2.54 18.44
CA PRO A 423 19.81 3.58 18.39
C PRO A 423 20.21 4.74 17.46
N PHE A 424 19.27 5.22 16.64
CA PHE A 424 19.45 6.42 15.82
C PHE A 424 19.17 7.69 16.65
N GLN A 425 20.10 8.64 16.60
CA GLN A 425 20.07 9.85 17.45
C GLN A 425 19.78 11.13 16.64
N GLY A 426 19.17 10.99 15.47
CA GLY A 426 18.81 12.11 14.58
C GLY A 426 19.81 12.34 13.45
N LYS A 427 21.06 11.89 13.60
CA LYS A 427 22.09 11.93 12.55
C LYS A 427 22.94 10.66 12.56
N ALA A 428 23.34 10.20 11.39
CA ALA A 428 24.28 9.08 11.25
C ALA A 428 25.12 9.22 9.98
N LYS A 429 26.38 8.78 10.08
CA LYS A 429 27.26 8.60 8.93
C LYS A 429 27.59 7.12 8.79
N VAL A 430 27.31 6.57 7.63
CA VAL A 430 27.60 5.19 7.28
C VAL A 430 28.66 5.17 6.20
N ARG A 431 29.66 4.30 6.36
CA ARG A 431 30.66 4.00 5.33
C ARG A 431 30.67 2.49 5.11
N VAL A 432 30.52 2.07 3.86
CA VAL A 432 30.62 0.68 3.44
C VAL A 432 31.82 0.56 2.51
N ARG A 433 32.77 -0.31 2.84
CA ARG A 433 33.92 -0.62 1.98
C ARG A 433 33.72 -1.93 1.25
N PHE A 434 34.29 -2.01 0.06
CA PHE A 434 34.32 -3.17 -0.82
C PHE A 434 35.78 -3.47 -1.21
N GLU A 435 36.10 -4.73 -1.46
CA GLU A 435 37.43 -5.18 -1.90
C GLU A 435 37.51 -5.41 -3.41
#